data_AF-A0A7C1PBE5-F1
#
_entry.id   AF-A0A7C1PBE5-F1
#
_cell.length_a   1.000
_cell.length_b   1.000
_cell.length_c   1.000
_cell.angle_alpha   90.00
_cell.angle_beta   90.00
_cell.angle_gamma   90.00
#
_symmetry.space_group_name_H-M   'P 1'
#
loop_
_entity.id
_entity.type
_entity.pdbx_description
1 polymer ?
#
loop_
_entity_poly.entity_id
_entity_poly.type
_entity_poly.pdbx_seq_one_letter_code
_entity_poly.pdbx_strand_id
1 'polypeptide(L)'
;MPQAEYSAKAMPSLPRLPTKRKYPVLVIMGYCFKVLACITLGLFILALFFGFIKYIIADNPLESAMVWAWLRVMLISTPIAIFVCMLIWTVGELMFMIIHFEENVRAIGIGVIELCKKYYSN
;
A
#
# COMPACT_ATOMS: atom_id res chain seq x y z
N MET A 1 36.37 31.87 -14.46
CA MET A 1 35.71 30.56 -14.53
C MET A 1 34.20 30.78 -14.46
N PRO A 2 33.46 30.79 -15.58
CA PRO A 2 32.02 30.95 -15.53
C PRO A 2 31.28 29.61 -15.66
N GLN A 3 30.42 29.39 -14.67
CA GLN A 3 29.12 28.72 -14.73
C GLN A 3 29.02 27.48 -15.63
N ALA A 4 29.16 26.32 -15.00
CA ALA A 4 28.33 25.17 -15.37
C ALA A 4 26.87 25.53 -15.03
N GLU A 5 26.23 26.30 -15.91
CA GLU A 5 24.80 26.21 -16.13
C GLU A 5 24.51 24.76 -16.51
N TYR A 6 24.30 23.91 -15.50
CA TYR A 6 23.53 22.68 -15.66
C TYR A 6 22.10 23.13 -15.92
N SER A 7 21.90 23.58 -17.17
CA SER A 7 20.64 23.89 -17.78
C SER A 7 19.71 22.71 -17.52
N ALA A 8 18.67 22.98 -16.73
CA ALA A 8 17.51 22.10 -16.55
C ALA A 8 16.73 21.85 -17.87
N LYS A 9 17.30 22.20 -19.03
CA LYS A 9 16.78 21.87 -20.36
C LYS A 9 17.43 20.56 -20.81
N ALA A 10 16.59 19.52 -20.86
CA ALA A 10 16.90 18.14 -21.20
C ALA A 10 17.49 17.29 -20.06
N MET A 11 16.70 17.10 -18.99
CA MET A 11 16.52 15.69 -18.59
C MET A 11 15.84 15.02 -19.77
N PRO A 12 16.50 14.10 -20.52
CA PRO A 12 15.79 13.30 -21.50
C PRO A 12 14.66 12.62 -20.72
N SER A 13 13.43 12.93 -21.08
CA SER A 13 12.27 12.24 -20.53
C SER A 13 12.54 10.75 -20.71
N LEU A 14 12.71 10.04 -19.59
CA LEU A 14 12.93 8.59 -19.58
C LEU A 14 11.99 7.98 -20.62
N PRO A 15 12.50 7.22 -21.60
CA PRO A 15 11.65 6.62 -22.62
C PRO A 15 10.54 5.87 -21.89
N ARG A 16 9.29 6.28 -22.12
CA ARG A 16 8.11 5.56 -21.62
C ARG A 16 8.10 4.21 -22.35
N LEU A 17 8.82 3.26 -21.79
CA LEU A 17 8.86 1.90 -22.30
C LEU A 17 7.44 1.34 -22.26
N PRO A 18 7.01 0.62 -23.30
CA PRO A 18 5.75 -0.10 -23.27
C PRO A 18 5.83 -1.08 -22.09
N THR A 19 5.06 -0.79 -21.05
CA THR A 19 4.88 -1.64 -19.88
C THR A 19 4.11 -2.88 -20.29
N LYS A 20 4.76 -3.81 -21.01
CA LYS A 20 4.34 -5.20 -20.99
C LYS A 20 4.54 -5.66 -19.55
N ARG A 21 3.51 -5.46 -18.71
CA ARG A 21 3.44 -5.81 -17.28
C ARG A 21 3.99 -7.23 -17.14
N LYS A 22 5.25 -7.36 -16.70
CA LYS A 22 5.86 -8.66 -16.42
C LYS A 22 5.42 -9.22 -15.06
N TYR A 23 4.64 -8.45 -14.30
CA TYR A 23 4.22 -8.77 -12.94
C TYR A 23 2.69 -8.69 -12.72
N PRO A 24 1.84 -9.20 -13.63
CA PRO A 24 0.39 -9.11 -13.44
C PRO A 24 -0.04 -9.82 -12.15
N VAL A 25 0.59 -10.95 -11.84
CA VAL A 25 0.34 -11.71 -10.59
C VAL A 25 0.71 -10.90 -9.36
N LEU A 26 1.88 -10.28 -9.34
CA LEU A 26 2.37 -9.51 -8.19
C LEU A 26 1.52 -8.25 -7.94
N VAL A 27 1.05 -7.60 -9.01
CA VAL A 27 0.09 -6.50 -8.93
C VAL A 27 -1.23 -6.95 -8.33
N ILE A 28 -1.79 -8.08 -8.79
CA ILE A 28 -3.03 -8.66 -8.25
C ILE A 28 -2.85 -9.00 -6.76
N MET A 29 -1.76 -9.68 -6.39
CA MET A 29 -1.46 -10.00 -4.99
C MET A 29 -1.37 -8.74 -4.12
N GLY A 30 -0.72 -7.68 -4.60
CA GLY A 30 -0.65 -6.39 -3.90
C GLY A 30 -2.04 -5.78 -3.65
N TYR A 31 -2.94 -5.84 -4.64
CA TYR A 31 -4.33 -5.41 -4.45
C TYR A 31 -5.10 -6.33 -3.49
N CYS A 32 -4.90 -7.64 -3.54
CA CYS A 32 -5.53 -8.58 -2.62
C CYS A 32 -5.19 -8.27 -1.16
N PHE A 33 -3.94 -7.94 -0.85
CA PHE A 33 -3.55 -7.54 0.50
C PHE A 33 -4.22 -6.22 0.93
N LYS A 34 -4.28 -5.22 0.06
CA LYS A 34 -4.97 -3.95 0.36
C LYS A 34 -6.47 -4.15 0.62
N VAL A 35 -7.13 -4.95 -0.22
CA VAL A 35 -8.55 -5.30 -0.05
C VAL A 35 -8.74 -6.07 1.25
N LEU A 36 -7.86 -7.02 1.57
CA LEU A 36 -7.93 -7.77 2.82
C LEU A 36 -7.82 -6.86 4.04
N ALA A 37 -6.88 -5.91 4.05
CA ALA A 37 -6.74 -4.92 5.12
C ALA A 37 -8.03 -4.09 5.29
N CYS A 38 -8.62 -3.62 4.19
CA CYS A 38 -9.89 -2.88 4.21
C CYS A 38 -11.05 -3.73 4.75
N ILE A 39 -11.16 -4.99 4.34
CA ILE A 39 -12.20 -5.92 4.81
C ILE A 39 -12.04 -6.18 6.31
N THR A 40 -10.81 -6.46 6.77
CA THR A 40 -10.54 -6.69 8.20
C THR A 40 -10.90 -5.47 9.05
N LEU A 41 -10.50 -4.28 8.62
CA LEU A 41 -10.85 -3.04 9.31
C LEU A 41 -12.37 -2.77 9.28
N GLY A 42 -13.01 -2.99 8.14
CA GLY A 42 -14.45 -2.81 7.98
C GLY A 42 -15.26 -3.75 8.88
N LEU A 43 -14.90 -5.03 8.94
CA LEU A 43 -15.53 -6.01 9.83
C LEU A 43 -15.35 -5.66 11.31
N PHE A 44 -14.17 -5.15 11.68
CA PHE A 44 -13.90 -4.72 13.04
C PHE A 44 -14.79 -3.53 13.46
N ILE A 45 -14.89 -2.50 12.61
CA ILE A 45 -15.75 -1.34 12.85
C ILE A 45 -17.22 -1.76 12.91
N LEU A 46 -17.65 -2.65 12.00
CA LEU A 46 -19.01 -3.14 11.97
C LEU A 46 -19.36 -3.92 13.25
N ALA A 47 -18.42 -4.73 13.77
CA ALA A 47 -18.59 -5.43 15.03
C ALA A 47 -18.74 -4.46 16.21
N LEU A 48 -17.90 -3.42 16.29
CA LEU A 48 -18.03 -2.36 17.30
C LEU A 48 -19.41 -1.68 17.23
N PHE A 49 -19.86 -1.32 16.02
CA PHE A 49 -21.15 -0.67 15.82
C PHE A 49 -22.32 -1.56 16.26
N PHE A 50 -22.34 -2.83 15.84
CA PHE A 50 -23.39 -3.76 16.26
C PHE A 50 -23.37 -4.02 17.77
N GLY A 51 -22.18 -4.14 18.38
CA GLY A 51 -22.08 -4.26 19.83
C GLY A 51 -22.61 -3.03 20.57
N PHE A 52 -22.36 -1.85 20.03
CA PHE A 52 -22.87 -0.60 20.60
C PHE A 52 -24.39 -0.50 20.52
N ILE A 53 -24.98 -0.88 19.37
CA ILE A 53 -26.44 -0.97 19.24
C ILE A 53 -27.00 -1.95 20.26
N LYS A 54 -26.41 -3.15 20.37
CA LYS A 54 -26.84 -4.17 21.35
C LYS A 54 -26.78 -3.66 22.79
N TYR A 55 -25.78 -2.86 23.12
CA TYR A 55 -25.66 -2.24 24.44
C TYR A 55 -26.80 -1.24 24.71
N ILE A 56 -27.20 -0.46 23.72
CA ILE A 56 -28.30 0.53 23.85
C ILE A 56 -29.66 -0.14 24.02
N ILE A 57 -29.92 -1.21 23.27
CA ILE A 57 -31.24 -1.89 23.26
C ILE A 57 -31.37 -2.96 24.35
N ALA A 58 -30.35 -3.16 25.20
CA ALA A 58 -30.37 -4.21 26.21
C ALA A 58 -31.46 -3.93 27.26
N ASP A 59 -32.37 -4.90 27.42
CA ASP A 59 -33.56 -4.75 28.28
C ASP A 59 -33.31 -5.06 29.76
N ASN A 60 -32.13 -5.61 30.09
CA ASN A 60 -31.78 -5.99 31.45
C ASN A 60 -30.30 -5.67 31.79
N PRO A 61 -29.99 -5.45 33.09
CA PRO A 61 -28.66 -5.02 33.51
C PRO A 61 -27.58 -6.09 33.33
N LEU A 62 -27.94 -7.38 33.32
CA LEU A 62 -26.99 -8.48 33.15
C LEU A 62 -26.46 -8.51 31.70
N GLU A 63 -27.36 -8.44 30.72
CA GLU A 63 -27.06 -8.38 29.31
C GLU A 63 -26.26 -7.11 28.97
N SER A 64 -26.69 -5.95 29.48
CA SER A 64 -25.97 -4.69 29.32
C SER A 64 -24.53 -4.80 29.83
N ALA A 65 -24.32 -5.40 31.01
CA ALA A 65 -22.98 -5.60 31.59
C ALA A 65 -22.10 -6.55 30.74
N MET A 66 -22.67 -7.63 30.19
CA MET A 66 -21.95 -8.55 29.30
C MET A 66 -21.53 -7.89 27.99
N VAL A 67 -22.45 -7.18 27.34
CA VAL A 67 -22.17 -6.47 26.07
C VAL A 67 -21.16 -5.35 26.30
N TRP A 68 -21.26 -4.65 27.43
CA TRP A 68 -20.29 -3.62 27.80
C TRP A 68 -18.89 -4.16 28.07
N ALA A 69 -18.77 -5.30 28.75
CA ALA A 69 -17.49 -5.97 28.95
C ALA A 69 -16.85 -6.35 27.61
N TRP A 70 -17.64 -6.89 26.68
CA TRP A 70 -17.19 -7.20 25.32
C TRP A 70 -16.77 -5.93 24.55
N LEU A 71 -17.56 -4.86 24.61
CA LEU A 71 -17.25 -3.57 23.96
C LEU A 71 -15.93 -2.99 24.48
N ARG A 72 -15.67 -3.05 25.79
CA ARG A 72 -14.39 -2.60 26.37
C ARG A 72 -13.20 -3.37 25.80
N VAL A 73 -13.32 -4.70 25.70
CA VAL A 73 -12.27 -5.55 25.12
C VAL A 73 -12.02 -5.18 23.65
N MET A 74 -13.09 -4.96 22.87
CA MET A 74 -12.98 -4.52 21.48
C MET A 74 -12.35 -3.12 21.35
N LEU A 75 -12.73 -2.17 22.21
CA LEU A 75 -12.12 -0.83 22.21
C LEU A 75 -10.63 -0.89 22.53
N ILE A 76 -10.23 -1.67 23.54
CA ILE A 76 -8.83 -1.87 23.93
C ILE A 76 -8.04 -2.58 22.82
N SER A 77 -8.67 -3.48 22.05
CA SER A 77 -8.01 -4.17 20.94
C SER A 77 -7.94 -3.37 19.63
N THR A 78 -8.57 -2.19 19.57
CA THR A 78 -8.56 -1.30 18.39
C THR A 78 -7.15 -0.98 17.88
N PRO A 79 -6.16 -0.60 18.72
CA PRO A 79 -4.80 -0.34 18.25
C PRO A 79 -4.14 -1.59 17.63
N ILE A 80 -4.45 -2.78 18.18
CA ILE A 80 -3.94 -4.06 17.66
C ILE A 80 -4.56 -4.34 16.28
N ALA A 81 -5.87 -4.15 16.14
CA ALA A 81 -6.55 -4.31 14.85
C ALA A 81 -6.02 -3.35 13.79
N ILE A 82 -5.79 -2.08 14.14
CA ILE A 82 -5.17 -1.07 13.25
C ILE A 82 -3.76 -1.51 12.87
N PHE A 83 -2.96 -1.96 13.83
CA PHE A 83 -1.59 -2.40 13.59
C PHE A 83 -1.54 -3.60 12.61
N VAL A 84 -2.41 -4.60 12.79
CA VAL A 84 -2.52 -5.73 11.86
C VAL A 84 -2.92 -5.25 10.46
N CYS A 85 -3.88 -4.34 10.34
CA CYS A 85 -4.27 -3.77 9.04
C CYS A 85 -3.12 -3.00 8.39
N MET A 86 -2.35 -2.23 9.17
CA MET A 86 -1.16 -1.53 8.68
C MET A 86 -0.11 -2.52 8.15
N LEU A 87 0.18 -3.60 8.87
CA LEU A 87 1.13 -4.62 8.42
C LEU A 87 0.70 -5.23 7.07
N ILE A 88 -0.57 -5.61 6.94
CA ILE A 88 -1.12 -6.16 5.69
C ILE A 88 -1.00 -5.12 4.56
N TRP A 89 -1.33 -3.86 4.84
CA TRP A 89 -1.20 -2.78 3.87
C TRP A 89 0.24 -2.57 3.42
N THR A 90 1.19 -2.54 4.36
CA THR A 90 2.62 -2.38 4.07
C THR A 90 3.16 -3.51 3.23
N VAL A 91 2.71 -4.76 3.42
CA VAL A 91 3.05 -5.88 2.53
C VAL A 91 2.60 -5.62 1.09
N GLY A 92 1.37 -5.09 0.93
CA GLY A 92 0.88 -4.65 -0.38
C GLY A 92 1.75 -3.55 -1.01
N GLU A 93 2.09 -2.50 -0.25
CA GLU A 93 2.97 -1.42 -0.71
C GLU A 93 4.37 -1.91 -1.09
N LEU A 94 4.95 -2.83 -0.31
CA LEU A 94 6.25 -3.40 -0.57
C LEU A 94 6.28 -4.14 -1.92
N MET A 95 5.23 -4.91 -2.23
CA MET A 95 5.09 -5.55 -3.54
C MET A 95 5.07 -4.53 -4.68
N PHE A 96 4.34 -3.43 -4.53
CA PHE A 96 4.34 -2.37 -5.53
C PHE A 96 5.72 -1.70 -5.65
N MET A 97 6.39 -1.42 -4.53
CA MET A 97 7.71 -0.79 -4.53
C MET A 97 8.76 -1.64 -5.26
N ILE A 98 8.73 -2.96 -5.08
CA ILE A 98 9.63 -3.90 -5.79
C ILE A 98 9.41 -3.82 -7.30
N ILE A 99 8.15 -3.79 -7.76
CA ILE A 99 7.81 -3.68 -9.18
C ILE A 99 8.37 -2.37 -9.77
N HIS A 100 8.10 -1.24 -9.11
CA HIS A 100 8.56 0.07 -9.57
C HIS A 100 10.09 0.16 -9.56
N PHE A 101 10.74 -0.41 -8.55
CA PHE A 101 12.20 -0.45 -8.49
C PHE A 101 12.79 -1.20 -9.68
N GLU A 102 12.26 -2.38 -10.00
CA GLU A 102 12.75 -3.15 -11.14
C GLU A 102 12.49 -2.46 -12.48
N GLU A 103 11.32 -1.85 -12.65
CA GLU A 103 10.99 -1.05 -13.83
C GLU A 103 11.95 0.14 -14.00
N ASN A 104 12.25 0.84 -12.91
CA ASN A 104 13.20 1.95 -12.90
C ASN A 104 14.63 1.49 -13.24
N VAL A 105 15.11 0.40 -12.64
CA VAL A 105 16.44 -0.17 -12.94
C VAL A 105 16.54 -0.59 -14.41
N ARG A 106 15.50 -1.22 -14.97
CA ARG A 106 15.48 -1.61 -16.38
C ARG A 106 15.51 -0.38 -17.29
N ALA A 107 14.77 0.68 -16.96
CA ALA A 107 14.76 1.91 -17.74
C ALA A 107 16.13 2.60 -17.75
N ILE A 108 16.81 2.64 -16.59
CA ILE A 108 18.18 3.16 -16.48
C ILE A 108 19.14 2.32 -17.34
N GLY A 109 19.07 0.98 -17.25
CA GLY A 109 19.93 0.08 -18.04
C GLY A 109 19.79 0.31 -19.55
N ILE A 110 18.56 0.47 -20.05
CA ILE A 110 18.32 0.77 -21.47
C ILE A 110 18.87 2.15 -21.85
N GLY A 111 18.65 3.17 -21.02
CA GLY A 111 19.18 4.51 -21.27
C GLY A 111 20.71 4.55 -21.32
N VAL A 112 21.39 3.79 -20.45
CA VAL A 112 22.85 3.64 -20.46
C VAL A 112 23.33 2.95 -21.74
N ILE A 113 22.66 1.87 -22.19
CA ILE A 113 23.01 1.17 -23.43
C ILE A 113 22.88 2.12 -24.64
N GLU A 114 21.83 2.92 -24.69
CA GLU A 114 21.57 3.85 -25.78
C GLU A 114 22.60 5.00 -25.81
N LEU A 115 22.98 5.53 -24.64
CA LEU A 115 24.11 6.45 -24.49
C LEU A 115 25.42 5.83 -24.98
N CYS A 116 25.74 4.61 -24.54
CA CYS A 116 26.96 3.91 -24.96
C CYS A 116 26.99 3.70 -26.48
N LYS A 117 25.88 3.27 -27.11
CA LYS A 117 25.80 3.14 -28.57
C LYS A 117 26.11 4.46 -29.27
N LYS A 118 25.57 5.58 -28.76
CA LYS A 118 25.80 6.91 -29.34
C LYS A 118 27.26 7.36 -29.26
N TYR A 119 27.97 7.02 -28.18
CA TYR A 119 29.37 7.44 -27.99
C TYR A 119 30.40 6.49 -28.61
N TYR A 120 30.08 5.20 -28.76
CA TYR A 120 30.98 4.18 -29.30
C TYR A 120 30.71 3.82 -30.78
N SER A 121 29.72 4.41 -31.44
CA SER A 121 29.49 4.24 -32.89
C SER A 121 30.14 5.33 -33.76
N ASN A 122 31.07 6.09 -33.21
CA ASN A 122 32.03 6.93 -33.95
C ASN A 122 33.39 6.23 -33.98
#